data_AF-A0A396SBI0-F1
#
_entry.id   AF-A0A396SBI0-F1
#
_cell.length_a   1.000
_cell.length_b   1.000
_cell.length_c   1.000
_cell.angle_alpha   90.00
_cell.angle_beta   90.00
_cell.angle_gamma   90.00
#
_symmetry.space_group_name_H-M   'P 1'
#
loop_
_entity.id
_entity.type
_entity.pdbx_description
1 polymer ?
#
loop_
_entity_poly.entity_id
_entity_poly.type
_entity_poly.pdbx_seq_one_letter_code
_entity_poly.pdbx_strand_id
1 'polypeptide(L)'
;MDIDIDKEKDNIPFKKVIDYLNEKADKNFKSTTVNNRKVIKARFNEGFTFDDFKLVIDYCCKEWKGVTFNNGKLGDEYLQPSTLFNNKFDERLNKAKLDISKNQIQQVETKSPNYVNNMSERDLLNMGE
;
A
#
# COMPACT_ATOMS: atom_id res chain seq x y z
N MET A 1 6.36 33.42 27.10
CA MET A 1 7.09 32.18 27.44
C MET A 1 6.33 31.11 26.70
N ASP A 2 6.71 30.91 25.45
CA ASP A 2 6.03 29.98 24.56
C ASP A 2 6.21 28.58 25.12
N ILE A 3 5.09 27.88 25.23
CA ILE A 3 4.99 26.58 25.89
C ILE A 3 5.90 25.61 25.15
N ASP A 4 6.95 25.14 25.81
CA ASP A 4 7.78 24.02 25.38
C ASP A 4 6.88 22.80 25.18
N ILE A 5 6.50 22.53 23.92
CA ILE A 5 5.88 21.28 23.48
C ILE A 5 7.01 20.24 23.38
N ASP A 6 7.64 19.94 24.51
CA ASP A 6 8.51 18.79 24.73
C ASP A 6 7.66 17.62 25.27
N LYS A 7 6.54 17.33 24.60
CA LYS A 7 5.75 16.12 24.88
C LYS A 7 6.08 15.04 23.86
N GLU A 8 6.82 14.06 24.37
CA GLU A 8 7.14 12.76 23.80
C GLU A 8 8.12 12.79 22.62
N LYS A 9 9.39 12.47 22.93
CA LYS A 9 10.30 11.84 21.98
C LYS A 9 9.71 10.48 21.58
N ASP A 10 8.69 10.50 20.73
CA ASP A 10 8.23 9.32 20.03
C ASP A 10 9.45 8.74 19.31
N ASN A 11 9.80 7.52 19.71
CA ASN A 11 10.93 6.82 19.14
C ASN A 11 10.53 6.36 17.74
N ILE A 12 10.54 7.29 16.78
CA ILE A 12 10.18 7.03 15.39
C ILE A 12 11.01 5.84 14.90
N PRO A 13 10.39 4.73 14.47
CA PRO A 13 11.07 3.48 14.19
C PRO A 13 11.75 3.51 12.81
N PHE A 14 12.67 4.47 12.58
CA PHE A 14 13.37 4.67 11.30
C PHE A 14 14.00 3.39 10.76
N LYS A 15 14.63 2.60 11.65
CA LYS A 15 15.25 1.33 11.29
C LYS A 15 14.20 0.33 10.80
N LYS A 16 13.07 0.18 11.50
CA LYS A 16 12.02 -0.76 11.09
C LYS A 16 11.42 -0.42 9.72
N VAL A 17 11.16 0.86 9.45
CA VAL A 17 10.65 1.33 8.16
C VAL A 17 11.62 1.02 7.03
N ILE A 18 12.91 1.35 7.22
CA ILE A 18 13.93 1.18 6.18
C ILE A 18 14.28 -0.29 5.97
N ASP A 19 14.38 -1.10 7.03
CA ASP A 19 14.63 -2.53 6.91
C ASP A 19 13.50 -3.22 6.14
N TYR A 20 12.24 -2.87 6.42
CA TYR A 20 11.10 -3.44 5.69
C TYR A 20 11.10 -3.05 4.21
N LEU A 21 11.41 -1.78 3.90
CA LEU A 21 11.58 -1.35 2.51
C LEU A 21 12.70 -2.13 1.81
N ASN A 22 13.85 -2.27 2.47
CA ASN A 22 15.00 -3.00 1.93
C ASN A 22 14.65 -4.47 1.63
N GLU A 23 13.95 -5.14 2.55
CA GLU A 23 13.48 -6.52 2.38
C GLU A 23 12.55 -6.66 1.17
N LYS A 24 11.53 -5.81 1.04
CA LYS A 24 10.54 -5.93 -0.04
C LYS A 24 11.07 -5.50 -1.40
N ALA A 25 11.85 -4.42 -1.44
CA ALA A 25 12.36 -3.84 -2.68
C ALA A 25 13.69 -4.43 -3.14
N ASP A 26 14.30 -5.35 -2.38
CA ASP A 26 15.67 -5.85 -2.60
C ASP A 26 16.70 -4.70 -2.70
N LYS A 27 16.73 -3.88 -1.64
CA LYS A 27 17.58 -2.66 -1.55
C LYS A 27 18.39 -2.66 -0.25
N ASN A 28 19.29 -1.68 -0.12
CA ASN A 28 20.16 -1.54 1.04
C ASN A 28 20.29 -0.07 1.49
N PHE A 29 19.16 0.64 1.63
CA PHE A 29 19.13 1.99 2.15
C PHE A 29 19.54 2.02 3.63
N LYS A 30 20.24 3.08 4.04
CA LYS A 30 20.63 3.28 5.44
C LYS A 30 19.54 4.02 6.21
N SER A 31 19.19 3.52 7.38
CA SER A 31 18.26 4.17 8.32
C SER A 31 18.84 5.42 8.99
N THR A 32 20.16 5.59 8.94
CA THR A 32 20.88 6.77 9.45
C THR A 32 20.92 7.94 8.47
N THR A 33 20.61 7.71 7.19
CA THR A 33 20.62 8.77 6.16
C THR A 33 19.62 9.88 6.50
N VAL A 34 20.10 11.12 6.54
CA VAL A 34 19.32 12.31 6.92
C VAL A 34 18.06 12.46 6.06
N ASN A 35 18.18 12.33 4.73
CA ASN A 35 17.04 12.48 3.82
C ASN A 35 15.96 11.40 4.04
N ASN A 36 16.37 10.15 4.28
CA ASN A 36 15.44 9.06 4.59
C ASN A 36 14.69 9.34 5.89
N ARG A 37 15.41 9.75 6.94
CA ARG A 37 14.81 10.11 8.22
C ARG A 37 13.87 11.30 8.11
N LYS A 38 14.21 12.29 7.29
CA LYS A 38 13.38 13.50 7.09
C LYS A 38 12.00 13.13 6.53
N VAL A 39 11.95 12.33 5.47
CA VAL A 39 10.67 11.95 4.85
C VAL A 39 9.86 11.01 5.74
N ILE A 40 10.50 10.10 6.47
CA ILE A 40 9.81 9.23 7.44
C ILE A 40 9.23 10.07 8.59
N LYS A 41 10.04 10.94 9.19
CA LYS A 41 9.62 11.81 10.30
C LYS A 41 8.44 12.71 9.90
N ALA A 42 8.45 13.23 8.68
CA ALA A 42 7.34 14.03 8.17
C ALA A 42 6.01 13.27 8.23
N ARG A 43 5.97 12.00 7.82
CA ARG A 43 4.72 11.20 7.85
C ARG A 43 4.30 10.81 9.27
N PHE A 44 5.25 10.51 10.15
CA PHE A 44 4.92 10.28 11.56
C PHE A 44 4.32 11.55 12.20
N ASN A 45 4.88 12.72 11.92
CA ASN A 45 4.33 14.00 12.39
C ASN A 45 2.94 14.33 11.82
N GLU A 46 2.57 13.75 10.68
CA GLU A 46 1.24 13.84 10.07
C GLU A 46 0.24 12.82 10.66
N GLY A 47 0.68 11.94 11.57
CA GLY A 47 -0.15 10.93 12.24
C GLY A 47 -0.14 9.55 11.58
N PHE A 48 0.72 9.31 10.58
CA PHE A 48 0.83 7.98 9.95
C PHE A 48 1.62 7.00 10.83
N THR A 49 1.19 5.74 10.80
CA THR A 49 1.74 4.66 11.61
C THR A 49 2.72 3.80 10.83
N PHE A 50 3.55 3.01 11.52
CA PHE A 50 4.41 2.02 10.86
C PHE A 50 3.63 1.03 9.97
N ASP A 51 2.39 0.70 10.33
CA ASP A 51 1.55 -0.18 9.52
C ASP A 51 1.15 0.48 8.18
N ASP A 52 0.87 1.78 8.18
CA ASP A 52 0.61 2.54 6.95
C ASP A 52 1.85 2.54 6.03
N PHE A 53 3.06 2.64 6.59
CA PHE A 53 4.29 2.52 5.81
C PHE A 53 4.41 1.14 5.15
N LYS A 54 4.11 0.05 5.87
CA LYS A 54 4.15 -1.30 5.29
C LYS A 54 3.17 -1.43 4.14
N LEU A 55 1.93 -0.94 4.31
CA LEU A 55 0.92 -0.95 3.25
C LEU A 55 1.40 -0.24 1.97
N VAL A 56 1.99 0.95 2.11
CA VAL A 56 2.51 1.70 0.97
C VAL A 56 3.70 0.97 0.31
N ILE A 57 4.60 0.39 1.11
CA ILE A 57 5.75 -0.36 0.60
C ILE A 57 5.28 -1.59 -0.17
N ASP A 58 4.39 -2.39 0.39
CA ASP A 58 3.88 -3.61 -0.25
C ASP A 58 3.14 -3.29 -1.54
N TYR A 59 2.26 -2.29 -1.50
CA TYR A 59 1.54 -1.83 -2.70
C TYR A 59 2.49 -1.37 -3.80
N CYS A 60 3.46 -0.51 -3.47
CA CYS A 60 4.40 -0.02 -4.49
C CYS A 60 5.33 -1.11 -5.00
N CYS A 61 5.78 -2.04 -4.16
CA CYS A 61 6.58 -3.18 -4.63
C CYS A 61 5.79 -4.08 -5.57
N LYS A 62 4.51 -4.36 -5.25
CA LYS A 62 3.62 -5.12 -6.12
C LYS A 62 3.45 -4.46 -7.49
N GLU A 63 3.25 -3.14 -7.52
CA GLU A 63 2.94 -2.42 -8.76
C GLU A 63 4.18 -2.09 -9.60
N TRP A 64 5.35 -1.87 -8.99
CA TRP A 64 6.49 -1.26 -9.68
C TRP A 64 7.69 -2.19 -9.84
N LYS A 65 7.85 -3.20 -8.98
CA LYS A 65 9.04 -4.07 -9.04
C LYS A 65 9.04 -4.90 -10.32
N GLY A 66 10.12 -4.85 -11.08
CA GLY A 66 10.28 -5.54 -12.36
C GLY A 66 9.47 -4.94 -13.52
N VAL A 67 8.82 -3.80 -13.32
CA VAL A 67 7.97 -3.15 -14.34
C VAL A 67 8.75 -2.06 -15.06
N THR A 68 8.76 -2.06 -16.39
CA THR A 68 9.24 -0.93 -17.19
C THR A 68 8.08 0.05 -17.42
N PHE A 69 8.23 1.28 -16.94
CA PHE A 69 7.25 2.33 -17.20
C PHE A 69 7.32 2.85 -18.63
N ASN A 70 6.27 3.54 -19.06
CA ASN A 70 6.16 4.10 -20.41
C ASN A 70 7.29 5.09 -20.78
N ASN A 71 7.98 5.63 -19.78
CA ASN A 71 9.14 6.51 -19.97
C ASN A 71 10.46 5.73 -20.13
N GLY A 72 10.41 4.40 -20.24
CA GLY A 72 11.57 3.52 -20.39
C GLY A 72 12.34 3.23 -19.10
N LYS A 73 11.91 3.76 -17.95
CA LYS A 73 12.58 3.52 -16.65
C LYS A 73 11.99 2.33 -15.92
N LEU A 74 12.86 1.60 -15.21
CA LEU A 74 12.44 0.51 -14.33
C LEU A 74 11.80 1.06 -13.06
N GLY A 75 10.67 0.49 -12.67
CA GLY A 75 9.96 0.82 -11.43
C GLY A 75 10.82 0.58 -10.18
N ASP A 76 11.76 -0.36 -10.23
CA ASP A 76 12.76 -0.61 -9.19
C ASP A 76 13.63 0.60 -8.85
N GLU A 77 13.82 1.53 -9.79
CA GLU A 77 14.52 2.80 -9.53
C GLU A 77 13.71 3.73 -8.62
N TYR A 78 12.38 3.57 -8.60
CA TYR A 78 11.44 4.41 -7.85
C TYR A 78 11.10 3.84 -6.46
N LEU A 79 11.50 2.60 -6.15
CA LEU A 79 11.34 1.99 -4.83
C LEU A 79 12.37 2.55 -3.83
N GLN A 80 12.23 3.84 -3.48
CA GLN A 80 13.12 4.58 -2.58
C GLN A 80 12.33 5.37 -1.53
N PRO A 81 12.89 5.67 -0.34
CA PRO A 81 12.20 6.45 0.68
C PRO A 81 11.69 7.82 0.19
N SER A 82 12.51 8.53 -0.59
CA SER A 82 12.17 9.84 -1.15
C SER A 82 11.00 9.81 -2.12
N THR A 83 10.76 8.68 -2.79
CA THR A 83 9.67 8.51 -3.74
C THR A 83 8.40 8.02 -3.05
N LEU A 84 8.53 6.98 -2.22
CA LEU A 84 7.41 6.33 -1.55
C LEU A 84 6.79 7.23 -0.48
N PHE A 85 7.61 7.98 0.26
CA PHE A 85 7.21 8.79 1.41
C PHE A 85 7.19 10.30 1.10
N ASN A 86 7.06 10.67 -0.18
CA ASN A 86 6.84 12.06 -0.59
C ASN A 86 5.42 12.54 -0.24
N ASN A 87 5.07 13.74 -0.69
CA ASN A 87 3.77 14.37 -0.47
C ASN A 87 2.56 13.58 -1.02
N LYS A 88 2.77 12.52 -1.81
CA LYS A 88 1.71 11.61 -2.27
C LYS A 88 1.55 10.36 -1.40
N PHE A 89 2.07 10.36 -0.17
CA PHE A 89 1.97 9.20 0.74
C PHE A 89 0.52 8.81 1.02
N ASP A 90 -0.33 9.78 1.38
CA ASP A 90 -1.75 9.54 1.65
C ASP A 90 -2.50 8.96 0.43
N GLU A 91 -2.21 9.49 -0.76
CA GLU A 91 -2.76 8.96 -2.02
C GLU A 91 -2.37 7.48 -2.22
N ARG A 92 -1.10 7.13 -1.99
CA ARG A 92 -0.63 5.74 -2.09
C ARG A 92 -1.24 4.85 -1.03
N LEU A 93 -1.39 5.33 0.20
CA LEU A 93 -2.01 4.59 1.29
C LEU A 93 -3.47 4.27 0.97
N ASN A 94 -4.23 5.23 0.45
CA ASN A 94 -5.60 5.01 0.00
C ASN A 94 -5.67 3.99 -1.14
N LYS A 95 -4.77 4.06 -2.12
CA LYS A 95 -4.67 3.03 -3.19
C LYS A 95 -4.34 1.64 -2.64
N ALA A 96 -3.41 1.55 -1.70
CA ALA A 96 -3.05 0.29 -1.04
C ALA A 96 -4.26 -0.33 -0.32
N LYS A 97 -5.03 0.48 0.42
CA LYS A 97 -6.27 0.03 1.09
C LYS A 97 -7.33 -0.45 0.08
N LEU A 98 -7.47 0.23 -1.05
CA LEU A 98 -8.39 -0.19 -2.12
C LEU A 98 -7.96 -1.47 -2.83
N ASP A 99 -6.65 -1.70 -3.03
CA ASP A 99 -6.14 -2.95 -3.60
C ASP A 99 -6.47 -4.15 -2.70
N ILE A 100 -6.30 -3.97 -1.38
CA ILE A 100 -6.62 -5.00 -0.39
C ILE A 100 -8.12 -5.32 -0.39
N SER A 101 -9.00 -4.31 -0.39
CA SER A 101 -10.45 -4.56 -0.38
C SER A 101 -10.93 -5.28 -1.64
N LYS A 102 -10.39 -4.92 -2.81
CA LYS A 102 -10.69 -5.61 -4.08
C LYS A 102 -10.26 -7.09 -4.06
N ASN A 103 -9.08 -7.38 -3.50
CA ASN A 103 -8.60 -8.76 -3.39
C ASN A 103 -9.42 -9.59 -2.39
N GLN A 104 -9.95 -8.98 -1.33
CA GLN A 104 -10.82 -9.68 -0.38
C GLN A 104 -12.19 -10.02 -0.99
N ILE A 105 -12.76 -9.13 -1.80
CA ILE A 105 -14.06 -9.36 -2.48
C ILE A 105 -13.92 -10.44 -3.58
N GLN A 106 -12.81 -10.50 -4.31
CA GLN A 106 -12.60 -11.54 -5.33
C GLN A 106 -12.29 -12.93 -4.73
N GLN A 107 -11.80 -13.00 -3.49
CA GLN A 107 -11.53 -14.27 -2.81
C GLN A 107 -12.77 -14.86 -2.12
N VAL A 108 -13.83 -14.09 -1.89
CA VAL A 108 -15.14 -14.62 -1.45
C VAL A 108 -15.96 -15.19 -2.61
N GLU A 109 -15.73 -14.77 -3.86
CA GLU A 109 -16.42 -15.30 -5.05
C GLU A 109 -15.91 -16.68 -5.51
N THR A 110 -14.78 -17.18 -4.97
CA THR A 110 -14.19 -18.47 -5.42
C THR A 110 -14.23 -19.60 -4.38
N LYS A 111 -14.95 -19.43 -3.26
CA LYS A 111 -15.13 -20.48 -2.24
C LYS A 111 -16.57 -20.63 -1.74
N SER A 112 -17.52 -20.97 -2.62
CA SER A 112 -18.61 -21.94 -2.31
C SER A 112 -19.42 -22.31 -3.58
N PRO A 113 -19.86 -23.58 -3.78
CA PRO A 113 -20.61 -24.02 -4.96
C PRO A 113 -22.13 -23.74 -4.86
N ASN A 114 -22.72 -23.41 -6.02
CA ASN A 114 -24.16 -23.40 -6.35
C ASN A 114 -25.06 -22.28 -5.79
N TYR A 115 -25.25 -21.22 -6.59
CA TYR A 115 -26.58 -20.65 -6.76
C TYR A 115 -27.25 -21.34 -7.95
N VAL A 116 -28.05 -22.36 -7.64
CA VAL A 116 -29.02 -22.96 -8.56
C VAL A 116 -30.01 -21.89 -9.02
N ASN A 117 -29.98 -21.54 -10.30
CA ASN A 117 -31.15 -20.98 -10.98
C ASN A 117 -32.22 -22.08 -11.05
N ASN A 118 -33.09 -22.15 -10.04
CA ASN A 118 -34.33 -22.90 -10.14
C ASN A 118 -35.36 -22.07 -10.90
N MET A 119 -35.18 -21.96 -12.22
CA MET A 119 -36.29 -21.77 -13.15
C MET A 119 -36.21 -22.96 -14.10
N SER A 120 -37.24 -23.81 -14.11
CA SER A 120 -37.24 -24.97 -14.97
C SER A 120 -37.45 -24.52 -16.42
N GLU A 121 -36.89 -25.23 -17.40
CA GLU A 121 -37.11 -24.93 -18.82
C GLU A 121 -38.60 -24.89 -19.21
N ARG A 122 -39.48 -25.51 -18.41
CA ARG A 122 -40.94 -25.43 -18.59
C ARG A 122 -41.51 -24.04 -18.30
N ASP A 123 -40.84 -23.23 -17.48
CA ASP A 123 -41.28 -21.89 -17.08
C ASP A 123 -40.96 -20.83 -18.15
N LEU A 124 -39.97 -21.07 -19.02
CA LEU A 124 -39.57 -20.15 -20.08
C LEU A 124 -40.41 -20.27 -21.37
N LEU A 125 -41.10 -21.40 -21.57
CA LEU A 125 -41.89 -21.68 -22.76
C LEU A 125 -43.35 -21.18 -22.69
N ASN A 126 -43.77 -20.59 -21.56
CA ASN A 126 -45.16 -20.20 -21.32
C ASN A 126 -45.39 -18.68 -21.20
N MET A 127 -44.49 -17.85 -21.74
CA MET A 127 -44.60 -16.37 -21.69
C MET A 127 -44.90 -15.70 -23.05
N GLY A 128 -45.51 -16.41 -24.00
CA GLY A 128 -45.77 -15.81 -25.32
C GLY A 128 -46.88 -16.44 -26.14
N GLU A 129 -48.04 -16.71 -25.52
CA GLU A 129 -49.31 -16.51 -26.26
C GLU A 129 -49.46 -15.04 -26.65
#